data_AF-A0A5Q0GSG1-F1
#
_entry.id   AF-A0A5Q0GSG1-F1
#
_cell.length_a   1.000
_cell.length_b   1.000
_cell.length_c   1.000
_cell.angle_alpha   90.00
_cell.angle_beta   90.00
_cell.angle_gamma   90.00
#
_symmetry.space_group_name_H-M   'P 1'
#
loop_
_entity.id
_entity.type
_entity.pdbx_description
1 polymer ?
#
loop_
_entity_poly.entity_id
_entity_poly.type
_entity_poly.pdbx_seq_one_letter_code
_entity_poly.pdbx_strand_id
1 'polypeptide(L)' 'MAYTVKLRFDAFDKAVQLAGFPSDYALARAMKVNRSTVVRVRAGDLRPGAVFIGSALTALAPMAFDDLFEIVEFPR' A
#
# COMPACT_ATOMS: atom_id res chain seq x y z
N MET A 1 19.13 -15.60 -3.69
CA MET A 1 18.11 -15.09 -2.75
C MET A 1 17.29 -14.05 -3.50
N ALA A 2 15.97 -14.13 -3.42
CA ALA A 2 15.08 -13.14 -4.05
C ALA A 2 14.56 -12.19 -2.96
N TYR A 3 14.28 -10.95 -3.35
CA TYR A 3 13.68 -9.95 -2.48
C TYR A 3 12.28 -9.59 -3.00
N THR A 4 11.43 -9.08 -2.12
CA THR A 4 10.08 -8.64 -2.44
C THR A 4 9.79 -7.32 -1.74
N VAL A 5 8.76 -6.63 -2.21
CA VAL A 5 8.18 -5.49 -1.50
C VAL A 5 7.13 -5.98 -0.52
N LYS A 6 7.09 -5.37 0.67
CA LYS A 6 6.05 -5.54 1.68
C LYS A 6 5.55 -4.16 2.13
N LEU A 7 4.29 -4.10 2.54
CA LEU A 7 3.67 -2.89 3.08
C LEU A 7 4.13 -2.65 4.52
N ARG A 8 4.49 -1.42 4.86
CA ARG A 8 4.64 -0.97 6.25
C ARG A 8 3.26 -0.62 6.80
N PHE A 9 2.55 -1.61 7.34
CA PHE A 9 1.13 -1.48 7.73
C PHE A 9 0.85 -0.23 8.58
N ASP A 10 1.58 -0.04 9.68
CA ASP A 10 1.34 1.10 10.59
C ASP A 10 1.62 2.46 9.92
N ALA A 11 2.66 2.54 9.08
CA ALA A 11 3.01 3.77 8.38
C ALA A 11 2.00 4.08 7.27
N PHE A 12 1.57 3.07 6.53
CA PHE A 12 0.55 3.20 5.51
C PHE A 12 -0.80 3.65 6.09
N ASP A 13 -1.23 3.03 7.20
CA ASP A 13 -2.49 3.39 7.85
C ASP A 13 -2.49 4.83 8.36
N LYS A 14 -1.36 5.29 8.93
CA LYS A 14 -1.17 6.69 9.30
C LYS A 14 -1.21 7.61 8.08
N ALA A 15 -0.55 7.25 6.99
CA ALA A 15 -0.58 8.04 5.76
C ALA A 15 -2.00 8.16 5.18
N VAL A 16 -2.78 7.08 5.20
CA VAL A 16 -4.18 7.07 4.75
C VAL A 16 -5.04 7.99 5.61
N GLN A 17 -4.85 7.97 6.94
CA GLN A 17 -5.55 8.86 7.87
C GLN A 17 -5.17 10.34 7.63
N LEU A 18 -3.87 10.63 7.48
CA LEU A 18 -3.37 11.99 7.22
C LEU A 18 -3.83 12.53 5.86
N ALA A 19 -3.95 11.67 4.85
CA ALA A 19 -4.52 12.01 3.55
C ALA A 19 -6.04 12.21 3.57
N GLY A 20 -6.71 11.94 4.70
CA GLY A 20 -8.13 12.19 4.89
C GLY A 20 -9.05 11.17 4.22
N PHE A 21 -8.58 9.95 3.93
CA PHE A 21 -9.44 8.92 3.35
C PHE A 21 -10.27 8.21 4.43
N PRO A 22 -11.61 8.32 4.41
CA PRO A 22 -12.46 7.82 5.50
C PRO A 22 -12.74 6.32 5.44
N SER A 23 -12.34 5.63 4.36
CA SER A 23 -12.59 4.20 4.18
C SER A 23 -11.67 3.59 3.11
N ASP A 24 -11.54 2.26 3.14
CA ASP A 24 -10.87 1.50 2.07
C ASP A 24 -11.47 1.74 0.69
N TYR A 25 -12.78 1.99 0.62
CA TYR A 25 -13.43 2.27 -0.66
C TYR A 25 -12.99 3.62 -1.23
N ALA A 26 -12.92 4.66 -0.40
CA ALA A 26 -12.45 5.98 -0.81
C ALA A 26 -10.98 5.93 -1.25
N LEU A 27 -10.15 5.22 -0.48
CA LEU A 27 -8.74 5.00 -0.82
C LEU A 27 -8.59 4.22 -2.15
N ALA A 28 -9.31 3.11 -2.31
CA ALA A 28 -9.28 2.30 -3.53
C ALA A 28 -9.67 3.12 -4.78
N ARG A 29 -10.67 4.00 -4.64
CA ARG A 29 -11.09 4.91 -5.72
C ARG A 29 -9.98 5.92 -6.06
N ALA A 30 -9.33 6.51 -5.06
CA ALA A 30 -8.21 7.44 -5.28
C ALA A 30 -7.00 6.76 -5.93
N MET A 31 -6.70 5.53 -5.47
CA MET A 31 -5.65 4.68 -6.02
C MET A 31 -6.00 4.08 -7.40
N LYS A 32 -7.26 4.16 -7.84
CA LYS A 32 -7.75 3.51 -9.06
C LYS A 32 -7.49 1.99 -9.08
N VAL A 33 -7.65 1.33 -7.94
CA VAL A 33 -7.51 -0.12 -7.79
C VAL A 33 -8.79 -0.73 -7.21
N ASN A 34 -8.93 -2.05 -7.29
CA ASN A 34 -10.06 -2.75 -6.66
C ASN A 34 -9.99 -2.65 -5.14
N ARG A 35 -11.13 -2.41 -4.49
CA ARG A 35 -11.25 -2.38 -3.02
C ARG A 35 -10.73 -3.68 -2.38
N SER A 36 -11.03 -4.83 -2.98
CA SER A 36 -10.55 -6.13 -2.49
C SER A 36 -9.03 -6.24 -2.50
N THR A 37 -8.35 -5.61 -3.45
CA THR A 37 -6.88 -5.52 -3.48
C THR A 37 -6.37 -4.69 -2.31
N VAL A 38 -6.99 -3.54 -2.03
CA VAL A 38 -6.61 -2.70 -0.87
C VAL A 38 -6.76 -3.47 0.44
N VAL A 39 -7.91 -4.09 0.64
CA VAL A 39 -8.20 -4.87 1.86
C VAL A 39 -7.19 -6.01 2.03
N ARG A 40 -6.94 -6.80 0.99
CA ARG A 40 -6.02 -7.94 1.06
C ARG A 40 -4.57 -7.52 1.25
N VAL A 41 -4.13 -6.42 0.64
CA VAL A 41 -2.77 -5.91 0.85
C VAL A 41 -2.61 -5.35 2.26
N ARG A 42 -3.59 -4.60 2.78
CA ARG A 42 -3.57 -4.11 4.18
C ARG A 42 -3.68 -5.23 5.22
N ALA A 43 -4.36 -6.33 4.90
CA ALA A 43 -4.43 -7.51 5.76
C ALA A 43 -3.16 -8.38 5.70
N GLY A 44 -2.27 -8.16 4.73
CA GLY A 44 -1.09 -9.00 4.50
C GLY A 44 -1.37 -10.28 3.69
N ASP A 45 -2.62 -10.53 3.29
CA ASP A 45 -3.04 -11.67 2.46
C ASP A 45 -2.54 -11.59 1.01
N LEU A 46 -2.14 -10.39 0.57
CA LEU A 46 -1.61 -10.14 -0.78
C LEU A 46 -0.40 -9.23 -0.70
N ARG A 47 0.67 -9.57 -1.42
CA ARG A 47 1.82 -8.68 -1.54
C ARG A 47 1.51 -7.51 -2.48
N PRO A 48 2.02 -6.30 -2.19
CA PRO A 48 1.82 -5.16 -3.07
C PRO A 48 2.56 -5.37 -4.40
N GLY A 49 1.80 -5.44 -5.50
CA GLY A 49 2.35 -5.46 -6.85
C GLY A 49 2.67 -4.06 -7.39
N ALA A 50 3.34 -3.98 -8.54
CA ALA A 50 3.77 -2.71 -9.15
C ALA A 50 2.62 -1.70 -9.31
N VAL A 51 1.44 -2.15 -9.73
CA VAL A 51 0.24 -1.30 -9.87
C VAL A 51 -0.18 -0.73 -8.52
N PHE A 52 -0.24 -1.55 -7.46
CA PHE A 52 -0.60 -1.09 -6.12
C PHE A 52 0.38 -0.05 -5.60
N ILE A 53 1.68 -0.30 -5.77
CA ILE A 53 2.76 0.58 -5.29
C ILE A 53 2.67 1.95 -5.98
N GLY A 54 2.62 1.99 -7.31
CA GLY A 54 2.53 3.25 -8.05
C GLY A 54 1.25 4.03 -7.72
N SER A 55 0.12 3.33 -7.63
CA SER A 55 -1.16 3.92 -7.23
C SER A 55 -1.14 4.49 -5.82
N ALA A 56 -0.51 3.79 -4.86
CA ALA A 56 -0.39 4.26 -3.48
C ALA A 56 0.46 5.53 -3.40
N LEU A 57 1.63 5.55 -4.05
CA LEU A 57 2.52 6.72 -4.06
C LEU A 57 1.88 7.93 -4.74
N THR A 58 1.01 7.69 -5.72
CA THR A 58 0.25 8.77 -6.37
C THR A 58 -0.87 9.29 -5.46
N ALA A 59 -1.66 8.39 -4.86
CA ALA A 59 -2.82 8.76 -4.05
C ALA A 59 -2.45 9.35 -2.68
N LEU A 60 -1.29 8.97 -2.14
CA LEU A 60 -0.79 9.39 -0.84
C LEU A 60 0.38 10.37 -0.96
N ALA A 61 0.49 11.11 -2.08
CA ALA A 61 1.50 12.16 -2.21
C ALA A 61 1.41 13.14 -1.03
N PRO A 62 2.54 13.57 -0.43
CA PRO A 62 3.92 13.44 -0.95
C PRO A 62 4.71 12.21 -0.43
N MET A 63 4.05 11.15 0.07
CA MET A 63 4.76 9.97 0.58
C MET A 63 5.68 9.33 -0.46
N ALA A 64 6.89 8.95 -0.04
CA ALA A 64 7.86 8.22 -0.83
C ALA A 64 7.74 6.70 -0.62
N PHE A 65 8.47 5.93 -1.45
CA PHE A 65 8.46 4.47 -1.38
C PHE A 65 8.82 3.97 0.03
N ASP A 66 9.91 4.48 0.60
CA ASP A 66 10.41 4.03 1.90
C ASP A 66 9.52 4.46 3.07
N ASP A 67 8.60 5.40 2.89
CA ASP A 67 7.62 5.76 3.92
C ASP A 67 6.55 4.66 4.06
N LEU A 68 6.16 4.05 2.94
CA LEU A 68 5.01 3.14 2.85
C LEU A 68 5.39 1.67 2.70
N PHE A 69 6.59 1.39 2.21
CA PHE A 69 7.02 0.06 1.82
C PHE A 69 8.40 -0.28 2.37
N GLU A 70 8.67 -1.58 2.45
CA GLU A 70 9.98 -2.12 2.79
C GLU A 70 10.36 -3.23 1.81
N ILE A 71 11.65 -3.34 1.51
CA ILE A 71 12.20 -4.47 0.77
C ILE A 71 12.59 -5.55 1.79
N VAL A 72 12.02 -6.74 1.64
CA VAL A 72 12.27 -7.88 2.52
C VAL A 72 12.73 -9.10 1.72
N GLU A 73 13.43 -10.02 2.36
CA GLU A 73 13.77 -11.29 1.73
C GLU A 73 12.50 -12.06 1.38
N PHE A 74 12.47 -12.68 0.19
CA PHE A 74 11.36 -13.52 -0.23
C PHE A 74 11.43 -14.83 0.58
N PRO A 75 10.44 -15.11 1.46
CA PRO A 75 10.41 -16.37 2.19
C PRO A 75 10.29 -17.52 1.19
N ARG A 76 11.16 -18.53 1.34
CA ARG A 76 11.14 -19.74 0.53
C ARG A 76 9.85 -20.52 0.72
#